data_AF-A0A8B8A1B7-F1
#
_entry.id   AF-A0A8B8A1B7-F1
#
_cell.length_a   1.000
_cell.length_b   1.000
_cell.length_c   1.000
_cell.angle_alpha   90.00
_cell.angle_beta   90.00
_cell.angle_gamma   90.00
#
_symmetry.space_group_name_H-M   'P 1'
#
loop_
_entity.id
_entity.type
_entity.pdbx_description
1 polymer ?
#
loop_
_entity_poly.entity_id
_entity_poly.type
_entity_poly.pdbx_seq_one_letter_code
_entity_poly.pdbx_strand_id
1 'polypeptide(L)'
;MLPADYDHLPNAKQILGEHLYAKVEELHPQQAARLTGVLLEAGNQEVMRMLRDKDLLKRRVKGAKRVIDEESFAKGIPHPAFDMESLGERLYDKVQELGSQHCAKVTGMLLELNPDIINNLLTSRSELHKAVQKATATLLNEQPEEQGCQIEMDEEKQELGEELYCIIEEAHPELASKLTGMLLEMDAAQLRELLDYPSKLNEKVQIALEALKAACLPT
;
A
#
# COMPACT_ATOMS: atom_id res chain seq x y z
N MET A 1 48.89 -12.66 31.07
CA MET A 1 48.05 -11.77 31.89
C MET A 1 48.35 -10.35 31.44
N LEU A 2 47.50 -9.71 30.64
CA LEU A 2 47.68 -8.32 30.22
C LEU A 2 46.63 -7.45 30.91
N PRO A 3 47.00 -6.27 31.45
CA PRO A 3 46.13 -5.45 32.29
C PRO A 3 44.98 -4.84 31.47
N ALA A 4 43.80 -4.83 32.07
CA ALA A 4 42.49 -4.62 31.44
C ALA A 4 41.99 -3.17 31.51
N ASP A 5 42.89 -2.18 31.46
CA ASP A 5 42.52 -0.77 31.62
C ASP A 5 43.06 0.07 30.45
N TYR A 6 42.48 -0.11 29.27
CA TYR A 6 42.67 0.77 28.10
C TYR A 6 41.57 1.83 27.96
N ASP A 7 40.68 1.93 28.95
CA ASP A 7 39.47 2.75 28.86
C ASP A 7 39.76 4.27 28.91
N HIS A 8 40.91 4.68 29.44
CA HIS A 8 41.25 6.08 29.73
C HIS A 8 42.36 6.69 28.87
N LEU A 9 42.80 6.05 27.78
CA LEU A 9 43.78 6.69 26.90
C LEU A 9 43.10 7.77 26.02
N PRO A 10 43.53 9.05 26.08
CA PRO A 10 42.84 10.17 25.43
C PRO A 10 42.77 10.05 23.89
N ASN A 11 43.57 9.15 23.30
CA ASN A 11 43.61 8.90 21.85
C ASN A 11 43.15 7.50 21.43
N ALA A 12 42.80 6.61 22.38
CA ALA A 12 42.43 5.24 22.06
C ALA A 12 41.16 5.19 21.20
N LYS A 13 40.15 5.99 21.56
CA LYS A 13 38.88 6.07 20.81
C LYS A 13 39.07 6.60 19.39
N GLN A 14 40.00 7.53 19.19
CA GLN A 14 40.30 8.11 17.87
C GLN A 14 40.99 7.09 16.97
N ILE A 15 42.04 6.42 17.46
CA ILE A 15 42.77 5.39 16.70
C ILE A 15 41.83 4.21 16.35
N LEU A 16 41.02 3.75 17.32
CA LEU A 16 40.03 2.71 17.10
C LEU A 16 38.96 3.15 16.09
N GLY A 17 38.57 4.43 16.13
CA GLY A 17 37.64 5.02 15.18
C GLY A 17 38.16 5.00 13.75
N GLU A 18 39.42 5.37 13.53
CA GLU A 18 40.04 5.32 12.19
C GLU A 18 40.10 3.89 11.63
N HIS A 19 40.48 2.93 12.48
CA HIS A 19 40.54 1.52 12.07
C HIS A 19 39.16 0.94 11.80
N LEU A 20 38.18 1.31 12.63
CA LEU A 20 36.78 0.89 12.45
C LEU A 20 36.19 1.52 11.20
N TYR A 21 36.47 2.79 10.95
CA TYR A 21 36.03 3.52 9.76
C TYR A 21 36.49 2.83 8.48
N ALA A 22 37.79 2.53 8.35
CA ALA A 22 38.32 1.84 7.18
C ALA A 22 37.63 0.48 6.92
N LYS A 23 37.25 -0.25 7.99
CA LYS A 23 36.53 -1.52 7.87
C LYS A 23 35.06 -1.35 7.53
N VAL A 24 34.40 -0.33 8.06
CA VAL A 24 33.00 -0.03 7.77
C VAL A 24 32.88 0.57 6.36
N GLU A 25 33.83 1.38 5.92
CA GLU A 25 33.89 1.95 4.56
C GLU A 25 34.02 0.87 3.49
N GLU A 26 34.83 -0.18 3.73
CA GLU A 26 34.93 -1.35 2.84
C GLU A 26 33.57 -2.07 2.67
N LEU A 27 32.69 -1.99 3.67
CA LEU A 27 31.37 -2.63 3.64
C LEU A 27 30.25 -1.67 3.16
N HIS A 28 30.32 -0.41 3.56
CA HIS A 28 29.27 0.60 3.38
C HIS A 28 29.87 2.01 3.26
N PRO A 29 30.43 2.37 2.09
CA PRO A 29 31.13 3.64 1.90
C PRO A 29 30.22 4.86 2.11
N GLN A 30 28.94 4.75 1.73
CA GLN A 30 27.98 5.85 1.78
C GLN A 30 27.53 6.22 3.22
N GLN A 31 27.69 5.32 4.19
CA GLN A 31 27.22 5.53 5.58
C GLN A 31 28.33 5.32 6.61
N ALA A 32 29.58 5.15 6.17
CA ALA A 32 30.72 4.78 7.00
C ALA A 32 30.95 5.72 8.17
N ALA A 33 30.86 7.04 7.95
CA ALA A 33 31.07 8.04 9.00
C ALA A 33 30.01 7.95 10.11
N ARG A 34 28.73 7.85 9.73
CA ARG A 34 27.60 7.79 10.68
C ARG A 34 27.60 6.46 11.44
N LEU A 35 27.78 5.34 10.73
CA LEU A 35 27.88 4.01 11.32
C LEU A 35 29.05 3.90 12.29
N THR A 36 30.22 4.43 11.91
CA THR A 36 31.41 4.42 12.79
C THR A 36 31.17 5.23 14.06
N GLY A 37 30.49 6.39 13.96
CA GLY A 37 30.11 7.20 15.12
C GLY A 37 29.23 6.44 16.11
N VAL A 38 28.16 5.81 15.62
CA VAL A 38 27.23 5.01 16.45
C VAL A 38 27.92 3.80 17.05
N LEU A 39 28.80 3.12 16.30
CA LEU A 39 29.54 1.97 16.79
C LEU A 39 30.62 2.33 17.81
N LEU A 40 31.24 3.51 17.69
CA LEU A 40 32.18 4.05 18.68
C LEU A 40 31.52 4.40 20.01
N GLU A 41 30.20 4.60 20.00
CA GLU A 41 29.42 4.83 21.21
C GLU A 41 29.24 3.55 22.04
N ALA A 42 29.38 2.37 21.43
CA ALA A 42 29.33 1.08 22.13
C ALA A 42 30.53 0.79 23.04
N GLY A 43 31.55 1.66 23.04
CA GLY A 43 32.73 1.58 23.90
C GLY A 43 33.93 0.89 23.26
N ASN A 44 35.13 1.24 23.74
CA ASN A 44 36.40 0.85 23.13
C ASN A 44 36.62 -0.68 23.08
N GLN A 45 36.21 -1.39 24.13
CA GLN A 45 36.34 -2.86 24.18
C GLN A 45 35.47 -3.58 23.16
N GLU A 46 34.27 -3.05 22.90
CA GLU A 46 33.36 -3.62 21.91
C GLU A 46 33.89 -3.36 20.49
N VAL A 47 34.41 -2.16 20.24
CA VAL A 47 35.06 -1.83 18.96
C VAL A 47 36.26 -2.73 18.69
N MET A 48 37.10 -3.01 19.69
CA MET A 48 38.21 -3.96 19.52
C MET A 48 37.72 -5.38 19.20
N ARG A 49 36.61 -5.83 19.79
CA ARG A 49 35.98 -7.12 19.44
C ARG A 49 35.49 -7.12 17.99
N MET A 50 34.84 -6.05 17.54
CA MET A 50 34.39 -5.91 16.15
C MET A 50 35.55 -5.86 15.15
N LEU A 51 36.68 -5.24 15.51
CA LEU A 51 37.87 -5.20 14.66
C LEU A 51 38.52 -6.59 14.49
N ARG A 52 38.37 -7.47 15.48
CA ARG A 52 38.83 -8.88 15.41
C ARG A 52 37.86 -9.79 14.65
N ASP A 53 36.57 -9.54 14.75
CA ASP A 53 35.52 -10.41 14.21
C ASP A 53 34.69 -9.66 13.16
N LYS A 54 34.96 -9.99 11.87
CA LYS A 54 34.27 -9.37 10.73
C LYS A 54 32.77 -9.67 10.71
N ASP A 55 32.31 -10.80 11.22
CA ASP A 55 30.89 -11.17 11.23
C ASP A 55 30.13 -10.45 12.34
N LEU A 56 30.76 -10.28 13.50
CA LEU A 56 30.27 -9.42 14.56
C LEU A 56 30.17 -7.96 14.09
N LEU A 57 31.19 -7.46 13.39
CA LEU A 57 31.18 -6.12 12.80
C LEU A 57 29.99 -5.97 11.84
N LYS A 58 29.80 -6.89 10.88
CA LYS A 58 28.67 -6.85 9.95
C LYS A 58 27.32 -6.85 10.66
N ARG A 59 27.15 -7.69 11.69
CA ARG A 59 25.92 -7.76 12.48
C ARG A 59 25.64 -6.45 13.21
N ARG A 60 26.68 -5.86 13.79
CA ARG A 60 26.59 -4.59 14.50
C ARG A 60 26.38 -3.41 13.57
N VAL A 61 27.03 -3.38 12.41
CA VAL A 61 26.78 -2.41 11.34
C VAL A 61 25.33 -2.50 10.87
N LYS A 62 24.78 -3.71 10.69
CA LYS A 62 23.35 -3.90 10.35
C LYS A 62 22.42 -3.39 11.46
N GLY A 63 22.76 -3.61 12.72
CA GLY A 63 22.01 -3.09 13.87
C GLY A 63 22.07 -1.56 13.96
N ALA A 64 23.28 -0.99 13.87
CA ALA A 64 23.50 0.46 13.86
C ALA A 64 22.83 1.13 12.66
N LYS A 65 22.79 0.46 11.50
CA LYS A 65 22.06 0.95 10.32
C LYS A 65 20.56 1.11 10.61
N ARG A 66 19.94 0.14 11.30
CA ARG A 66 18.53 0.24 11.72
C ARG A 66 18.31 1.38 12.71
N VAL A 67 19.20 1.55 13.68
CA VAL A 67 19.11 2.65 14.66
C VAL A 67 19.31 4.00 13.98
N ILE A 68 20.24 4.13 13.04
CA ILE A 68 20.43 5.38 12.28
C ILE A 68 19.19 5.69 11.43
N ASP A 69 18.57 4.69 10.83
CA ASP A 69 17.31 4.84 10.09
C ASP A 69 16.17 5.33 11.01
N GLU A 70 16.09 4.77 12.22
CA GLU A 70 15.06 5.07 13.22
C GLU A 70 15.31 6.41 13.97
N GLU A 71 16.56 6.74 14.29
CA GLU A 71 16.98 7.97 14.99
C GLU A 71 16.96 9.19 14.05
N SER A 72 17.07 8.98 12.73
CA SER A 72 16.88 10.03 11.72
C SER A 72 15.44 10.56 11.71
N PHE A 73 14.46 9.81 12.23
CA PHE A 73 13.07 10.24 12.36
C PHE A 73 12.87 11.27 13.49
N ALA A 74 13.74 11.28 14.50
CA ALA A 74 13.59 12.09 15.72
C ALA A 74 14.27 13.47 15.66
N LYS A 75 15.16 13.73 14.68
CA LYS A 75 15.95 14.97 14.60
C LYS A 75 15.83 15.79 13.31
N GLY A 76 14.94 15.40 12.38
CA GLY A 76 14.56 16.27 11.25
C GLY A 76 15.73 16.70 10.35
N ILE A 77 16.74 15.84 10.15
CA ILE A 77 17.77 16.07 9.13
C ILE A 77 17.37 15.26 7.89
N PRO A 78 17.07 15.89 6.75
CA PRO A 78 16.79 15.15 5.52
C PRO A 78 18.08 14.45 5.06
N HIS A 79 17.99 13.13 4.84
CA HIS A 79 19.02 12.37 4.14
C HIS A 79 18.38 11.40 3.13
N PRO A 80 18.98 11.26 1.93
CA PRO A 80 18.48 10.47 0.82
C PRO A 80 18.70 8.99 1.10
N ALA A 81 17.61 8.22 1.19
CA ALA A 81 17.59 6.75 1.21
C ALA A 81 16.18 6.19 1.51
N PHE A 82 15.19 7.04 1.79
CA PHE A 82 13.79 6.75 1.51
C PHE A 82 13.28 7.84 0.58
N ASP A 83 13.93 7.94 -0.58
CA ASP A 83 13.63 8.94 -1.59
C ASP A 83 12.22 8.67 -2.12
N MET A 84 11.25 9.42 -1.57
CA MET A 84 9.94 9.61 -2.19
C MET A 84 10.10 10.00 -3.66
N GLU A 85 11.22 10.64 -4.01
CA GLU A 85 11.63 10.93 -5.38
C GLU A 85 11.97 9.66 -6.20
N SER A 86 12.71 8.69 -5.67
CA SER A 86 12.97 7.41 -6.35
C SER A 86 11.75 6.50 -6.40
N LEU A 87 10.92 6.50 -5.35
CA LEU A 87 9.60 5.85 -5.35
C LEU A 87 8.68 6.50 -6.39
N GLY A 88 8.71 7.82 -6.48
CA GLY A 88 8.02 8.63 -7.46
C GLY A 88 8.47 8.34 -8.89
N GLU A 89 9.77 8.20 -9.13
CA GLU A 89 10.32 7.85 -10.45
C GLU A 89 9.87 6.45 -10.87
N ARG A 90 9.97 5.46 -9.99
CA ARG A 90 9.50 4.09 -10.28
C ARG A 90 7.99 4.01 -10.48
N LEU A 91 7.24 4.79 -9.72
CA LEU A 91 5.80 4.91 -9.88
C LEU A 91 5.47 5.60 -11.19
N TYR A 92 6.15 6.69 -11.52
CA TYR A 92 5.98 7.45 -12.75
C TYR A 92 6.21 6.59 -14.00
N ASP A 93 7.31 5.83 -14.04
CA ASP A 93 7.63 4.95 -15.17
C ASP A 93 6.49 3.93 -15.38
N LYS A 94 5.99 3.36 -14.29
CA LYS A 94 4.87 2.41 -14.35
C LYS A 94 3.54 3.06 -14.75
N VAL A 95 3.25 4.28 -14.29
CA VAL A 95 2.06 5.04 -14.70
C VAL A 95 2.17 5.47 -16.16
N GLN A 96 3.37 5.80 -16.63
CA GLN A 96 3.67 6.15 -18.02
C GLN A 96 3.49 4.96 -18.95
N GLU A 97 3.95 3.76 -18.57
CA GLU A 97 3.70 2.50 -19.30
C GLU A 97 2.22 2.18 -19.44
N LEU A 98 1.37 2.68 -18.53
CA LEU A 98 -0.09 2.54 -18.61
C LEU A 98 -0.74 3.56 -19.57
N GLY A 99 0.02 4.49 -20.14
CA GLY A 99 -0.42 5.37 -21.22
C GLY A 99 -1.32 6.54 -20.78
N SER A 100 -1.33 6.91 -19.50
CA SER A 100 -2.15 8.02 -19.01
C SER A 100 -1.58 9.38 -19.45
N GLN A 101 -2.38 10.19 -20.18
CA GLN A 101 -2.01 11.56 -20.60
C GLN A 101 -1.67 12.50 -19.43
N HIS A 102 -2.07 12.14 -18.20
CA HIS A 102 -1.85 12.94 -17.00
C HIS A 102 -0.90 12.27 -15.99
N CYS A 103 0.02 11.41 -16.47
CA CYS A 103 0.97 10.66 -15.64
C CYS A 103 1.65 11.49 -14.55
N ALA A 104 2.19 12.68 -14.87
CA ALA A 104 2.88 13.51 -13.87
C ALA A 104 1.97 13.96 -12.72
N LYS A 105 0.72 14.30 -13.04
CA LYS A 105 -0.25 14.80 -12.06
C LYS A 105 -0.88 13.65 -11.27
N VAL A 106 -1.15 12.53 -11.93
CA VAL A 106 -1.61 11.28 -11.32
C VAL A 106 -0.56 10.70 -10.36
N THR A 107 0.70 10.62 -10.79
CA THR A 107 1.81 10.18 -9.93
C THR A 107 1.98 11.11 -8.74
N GLY A 108 1.82 12.43 -8.92
CA GLY A 108 1.78 13.39 -7.82
C GLY A 108 0.72 13.05 -6.77
N MET A 109 -0.53 12.84 -7.21
CA MET A 109 -1.64 12.46 -6.32
C MET A 109 -1.45 11.09 -5.65
N LEU A 110 -0.80 10.14 -6.33
CA LEU A 110 -0.48 8.84 -5.76
C LEU A 110 0.71 8.89 -4.79
N LEU A 111 1.64 9.82 -4.97
CA LEU A 111 2.75 10.06 -4.05
C LEU A 111 2.31 10.73 -2.75
N GLU A 112 1.12 11.34 -2.72
CA GLU A 112 0.47 11.79 -1.49
C GLU A 112 -0.06 10.63 -0.64
N LEU A 113 -0.07 9.39 -1.16
CA LEU A 113 -0.46 8.19 -0.41
C LEU A 113 0.69 7.64 0.44
N ASN A 114 0.35 6.77 1.39
CA ASN A 114 1.34 6.10 2.24
C ASN A 114 2.34 5.27 1.41
N PRO A 115 3.62 5.25 1.80
CA PRO A 115 4.67 4.52 1.08
C PRO A 115 4.40 3.01 0.97
N ASP A 116 3.74 2.40 1.96
CA ASP A 116 3.32 1.00 1.91
C ASP A 116 2.28 0.73 0.81
N ILE A 117 1.34 1.66 0.62
CA ILE A 117 0.36 1.58 -0.45
C ILE A 117 1.08 1.68 -1.79
N ILE A 118 1.98 2.66 -1.95
CA ILE A 118 2.76 2.84 -3.18
C ILE A 118 3.59 1.59 -3.50
N ASN A 119 4.19 0.97 -2.49
CA ASN A 119 4.98 -0.25 -2.68
C ASN A 119 4.10 -1.45 -3.08
N ASN A 120 2.89 -1.55 -2.53
CA ASN A 120 1.90 -2.54 -2.96
C ASN A 120 1.43 -2.29 -4.40
N LEU A 121 1.20 -1.03 -4.79
CA LEU A 121 0.89 -0.65 -6.18
C LEU A 121 2.04 -1.02 -7.13
N LEU A 122 3.29 -0.79 -6.73
CA LEU A 122 4.47 -1.18 -7.52
C LEU A 122 4.64 -2.70 -7.63
N THR A 123 4.10 -3.45 -6.67
CA THR A 123 4.11 -4.93 -6.67
C THR A 123 2.97 -5.49 -7.53
N SER A 124 1.81 -4.82 -7.53
CA SER A 124 0.58 -5.29 -8.19
C SER A 124 0.13 -4.34 -9.29
N ARG A 125 0.38 -4.71 -10.55
CA ARG A 125 -0.02 -3.91 -11.73
C ARG A 125 -1.52 -3.62 -11.80
N SER A 126 -2.36 -4.55 -11.34
CA SER A 126 -3.83 -4.38 -11.29
C SER A 126 -4.24 -3.26 -10.33
N GLU A 127 -3.67 -3.26 -9.12
CA GLU A 127 -3.93 -2.22 -8.11
C GLU A 127 -3.40 -0.87 -8.57
N LEU A 128 -2.22 -0.85 -9.20
CA LEU A 128 -1.69 0.36 -9.81
C LEU A 128 -2.61 0.91 -10.90
N HIS A 129 -3.12 0.07 -11.79
CA HIS A 129 -4.06 0.49 -12.84
C HIS A 129 -5.32 1.11 -12.25
N LYS A 130 -5.93 0.48 -11.22
CA LYS A 130 -7.11 1.04 -10.53
C LYS A 130 -6.79 2.39 -9.87
N ALA A 131 -5.67 2.50 -9.18
CA ALA A 131 -5.27 3.75 -8.51
C ALA A 131 -5.00 4.88 -9.51
N VAL A 132 -4.35 4.56 -10.64
CA VAL A 132 -4.13 5.47 -11.77
C VAL A 132 -5.45 5.91 -12.38
N GLN A 133 -6.37 4.98 -12.62
CA GLN A 133 -7.69 5.26 -13.18
C GLN A 133 -8.50 6.18 -12.25
N LYS A 134 -8.48 5.90 -10.94
CA LYS A 134 -9.17 6.72 -9.92
C LYS A 134 -8.61 8.14 -9.84
N ALA A 135 -7.28 8.28 -9.82
CA ALA A 135 -6.63 9.60 -9.81
C ALA A 135 -6.86 10.35 -11.13
N THR A 136 -6.80 9.65 -12.26
CA THR A 136 -7.08 10.23 -13.59
C THR A 136 -8.53 10.69 -13.70
N ALA A 137 -9.49 9.90 -13.18
CA ALA A 137 -10.90 10.26 -13.13
C ALA A 137 -11.14 11.48 -12.23
N THR A 138 -10.43 11.58 -11.10
CA THR A 138 -10.51 12.75 -10.20
C THR A 138 -10.03 14.03 -10.88
N LEU A 139 -9.03 13.93 -11.77
CA LEU A 139 -8.54 15.08 -12.56
C LEU A 139 -9.46 15.47 -13.72
N LEU A 140 -10.26 14.53 -14.22
CA LEU A 140 -11.14 14.73 -15.38
C LEU A 140 -12.57 15.08 -15.01
N ASN A 141 -13.04 14.80 -13.78
CA ASN A 141 -14.44 14.99 -13.42
C ASN A 141 -14.62 15.40 -11.95
N GLU A 142 -15.17 16.60 -11.73
CA GLU A 142 -15.84 16.95 -10.49
C GLU A 142 -17.14 16.11 -10.38
N GLN A 143 -17.17 15.16 -9.44
CA GLN A 143 -18.32 14.38 -8.92
C GLN A 143 -18.53 12.92 -9.40
N PRO A 144 -19.12 12.08 -8.51
CA PRO A 144 -18.59 10.76 -8.16
C PRO A 144 -19.42 9.61 -8.72
N GLU A 145 -18.74 8.53 -9.06
CA GLU A 145 -19.36 7.22 -9.19
C GLU A 145 -18.44 6.20 -8.52
N GLU A 146 -18.82 5.97 -7.27
CA GLU A 146 -18.78 4.68 -6.57
C GLU A 146 -17.43 4.24 -6.02
N GLN A 147 -17.20 4.74 -4.80
CA GLN A 147 -16.58 3.98 -3.73
C GLN A 147 -17.21 2.59 -3.62
N GLY A 148 -16.38 1.55 -3.67
CA GLY A 148 -16.76 0.18 -3.33
C GLY A 148 -15.60 -0.56 -2.68
N CYS A 149 -15.04 -0.01 -1.60
CA CYS A 149 -14.39 -0.85 -0.59
C CYS A 149 -15.45 -1.18 0.46
N GLN A 150 -15.50 -2.46 0.85
CA GLN A 150 -16.57 -3.20 1.58
C GLN A 150 -17.53 -3.84 0.56
N ILE A 151 -17.62 -5.16 0.34
CA ILE A 151 -17.42 -6.32 1.22
C ILE A 151 -16.95 -7.52 0.36
N GLU A 152 -15.93 -8.26 0.79
CA GLU A 152 -15.55 -9.59 0.25
C GLU A 152 -16.59 -10.69 0.59
N MET A 153 -17.88 -10.39 0.49
CA MET A 153 -18.96 -11.37 0.59
C MET A 153 -19.95 -11.09 -0.53
N ASP A 154 -19.90 -11.99 -1.51
CA ASP A 154 -20.81 -12.15 -2.64
C ASP A 154 -20.56 -11.23 -3.87
N GLU A 155 -19.33 -11.21 -4.40
CA GLU A 155 -19.06 -10.80 -5.80
C GLU A 155 -20.08 -11.46 -6.75
N GLU A 156 -20.40 -12.73 -6.52
CA GLU A 156 -21.39 -13.48 -7.30
C GLU A 156 -22.80 -12.86 -7.20
N LYS A 157 -23.24 -12.38 -6.02
CA LYS A 157 -24.54 -11.70 -5.93
C LYS A 157 -24.54 -10.35 -6.60
N GLN A 158 -23.40 -9.65 -6.58
CA GLN A 158 -23.28 -8.37 -7.26
C GLN A 158 -23.38 -8.56 -8.77
N GLU A 159 -22.66 -9.53 -9.33
CA GLU A 159 -22.73 -9.89 -10.76
C GLU A 159 -24.15 -10.32 -11.16
N LEU A 160 -24.78 -11.20 -10.37
CA LEU A 160 -26.16 -11.63 -10.61
C LEU A 160 -27.16 -10.46 -10.48
N GLY A 161 -26.89 -9.53 -9.57
CA GLY A 161 -27.71 -8.34 -9.34
C GLY A 161 -27.65 -7.36 -10.50
N GLU A 162 -26.46 -7.11 -11.05
CA GLU A 162 -26.27 -6.27 -12.23
C GLU A 162 -26.98 -6.86 -13.46
N GLU A 163 -26.88 -8.19 -13.67
CA GLU A 163 -27.57 -8.85 -14.78
C GLU A 163 -29.10 -8.83 -14.60
N LEU A 164 -29.60 -9.09 -13.39
CA LEU A 164 -31.03 -8.93 -13.08
C LEU A 164 -31.50 -7.49 -13.32
N TYR A 165 -30.69 -6.51 -12.93
CA TYR A 165 -31.03 -5.09 -13.05
C TYR A 165 -31.25 -4.72 -14.50
N CYS A 166 -30.33 -5.09 -15.40
CA CYS A 166 -30.48 -4.81 -16.83
C CYS A 166 -31.78 -5.40 -17.39
N ILE A 167 -32.10 -6.66 -17.06
CA ILE A 167 -33.31 -7.32 -17.56
C ILE A 167 -34.58 -6.64 -17.02
N ILE A 168 -34.58 -6.24 -15.75
CA ILE A 168 -35.73 -5.57 -15.13
C ILE A 168 -35.84 -4.12 -15.61
N GLU A 169 -34.74 -3.42 -15.83
CA GLU A 169 -34.70 -2.06 -16.35
C GLU A 169 -35.31 -1.96 -17.74
N GLU A 170 -35.05 -2.95 -18.62
CA GLU A 170 -35.69 -3.01 -19.93
C GLU A 170 -37.23 -3.10 -19.85
N ALA A 171 -37.77 -3.71 -18.79
CA ALA A 171 -39.21 -3.84 -18.59
C ALA A 171 -39.82 -2.70 -17.74
N HIS A 172 -39.11 -2.26 -16.69
CA HIS A 172 -39.59 -1.38 -15.63
C HIS A 172 -38.47 -0.45 -15.11
N PRO A 173 -38.02 0.54 -15.90
CA PRO A 173 -36.85 1.37 -15.57
C PRO A 173 -37.05 2.21 -14.28
N GLU A 174 -38.25 2.70 -14.01
CA GLU A 174 -38.54 3.50 -12.81
C GLU A 174 -38.49 2.70 -11.50
N LEU A 175 -38.66 1.38 -11.56
CA LEU A 175 -38.73 0.51 -10.38
C LEU A 175 -37.60 -0.52 -10.35
N ALA A 176 -36.74 -0.56 -11.39
CA ALA A 176 -35.69 -1.55 -11.55
C ALA A 176 -34.79 -1.64 -10.33
N SER A 177 -34.36 -0.50 -9.76
CA SER A 177 -33.42 -0.50 -8.62
C SER A 177 -34.07 -1.08 -7.37
N LYS A 178 -35.36 -0.81 -7.14
CA LYS A 178 -36.10 -1.33 -5.99
C LYS A 178 -36.47 -2.80 -6.14
N LEU A 179 -36.93 -3.18 -7.33
CA LEU A 179 -37.29 -4.57 -7.65
C LEU A 179 -36.07 -5.48 -7.57
N THR A 180 -34.96 -5.04 -8.17
CA THR A 180 -33.69 -5.76 -8.13
C THR A 180 -33.19 -5.85 -6.69
N GLY A 181 -33.21 -4.77 -5.92
CA GLY A 181 -32.88 -4.79 -4.49
C GLY A 181 -33.68 -5.81 -3.68
N MET A 182 -35.01 -5.90 -3.90
CA MET A 182 -35.86 -6.89 -3.24
C MET A 182 -35.56 -8.34 -3.66
N LEU A 183 -35.12 -8.55 -4.91
CA LEU A 183 -34.74 -9.87 -5.40
C LEU A 183 -33.36 -10.29 -4.87
N LEU A 184 -32.42 -9.36 -4.74
CA LEU A 184 -31.08 -9.60 -4.16
C LEU A 184 -31.11 -10.04 -2.69
N GLU A 185 -32.23 -9.86 -1.99
CA GLU A 185 -32.45 -10.44 -0.67
C GLU A 185 -32.49 -11.99 -0.70
N MET A 186 -32.70 -12.61 -1.86
CA MET A 186 -32.67 -14.06 -2.06
C MET A 186 -31.24 -14.63 -2.17
N ASP A 187 -31.06 -15.94 -2.02
CA ASP A 187 -29.76 -16.61 -2.20
C ASP A 187 -29.26 -16.54 -3.66
N ALA A 188 -27.93 -16.50 -3.85
CA ALA A 188 -27.30 -16.47 -5.18
C ALA A 188 -27.74 -17.63 -6.10
N ALA A 189 -27.92 -18.83 -5.54
CA ALA A 189 -28.41 -19.99 -6.29
C ALA A 189 -29.84 -19.79 -6.83
N GLN A 190 -30.70 -19.09 -6.09
CA GLN A 190 -32.05 -18.79 -6.54
C GLN A 190 -32.03 -17.71 -7.61
N LEU A 191 -31.23 -16.66 -7.43
CA LEU A 191 -31.04 -15.59 -8.44
C LEU A 191 -30.56 -16.16 -9.78
N ARG A 192 -29.61 -17.08 -9.73
CA ARG A 192 -29.10 -17.77 -10.93
C ARG A 192 -30.18 -18.59 -11.63
N GLU A 193 -31.03 -19.29 -10.87
CA GLU A 193 -32.19 -19.99 -11.43
C GLU A 193 -33.17 -19.01 -12.09
N LEU A 194 -33.36 -17.81 -11.54
CA LEU A 194 -34.21 -16.79 -12.15
C LEU A 194 -33.62 -16.29 -13.49
N LEU A 195 -32.30 -16.13 -13.57
CA LEU A 195 -31.62 -15.75 -14.81
C LEU A 195 -31.67 -16.86 -15.88
N ASP A 196 -31.57 -18.13 -15.49
CA ASP A 196 -31.75 -19.28 -16.40
C ASP A 196 -33.21 -19.40 -16.90
N TYR A 197 -34.19 -18.94 -16.12
CA TYR A 197 -35.61 -19.09 -16.42
C TYR A 197 -36.38 -17.75 -16.37
N PRO A 198 -36.50 -17.02 -17.50
CA PRO A 198 -37.15 -15.72 -17.56
C PRO A 198 -38.63 -15.75 -17.13
N SER A 199 -39.31 -16.88 -17.28
CA SER A 199 -40.68 -17.07 -16.78
C SER A 199 -40.77 -17.02 -15.25
N LYS A 200 -39.79 -17.58 -14.54
CA LYS A 200 -39.72 -17.53 -13.07
C LYS A 200 -39.32 -16.14 -12.59
N LEU A 201 -38.37 -15.50 -13.26
CA LEU A 201 -37.95 -14.13 -12.95
C LEU A 201 -39.14 -13.18 -13.03
N ASN A 202 -39.92 -13.23 -14.11
CA ASN A 202 -41.07 -12.35 -14.28
C ASN A 202 -42.14 -12.56 -13.19
N GLU A 203 -42.39 -13.81 -12.77
CA GLU A 203 -43.30 -14.10 -11.64
C GLU A 203 -42.81 -13.45 -10.34
N LYS A 204 -41.51 -13.56 -10.04
CA LYS A 204 -40.89 -12.94 -8.86
C LYS A 204 -40.89 -11.42 -8.92
N VAL A 205 -40.59 -10.86 -10.08
CA VAL A 205 -40.65 -9.41 -10.34
C VAL A 205 -42.06 -8.89 -10.08
N GLN A 206 -43.10 -9.60 -10.54
CA GLN A 206 -44.49 -9.19 -10.29
C GLN A 206 -44.86 -9.22 -8.80
N ILE A 207 -44.41 -10.24 -8.06
CA ILE A 207 -44.61 -10.32 -6.60
C ILE A 207 -43.92 -9.14 -5.90
N ALA A 208 -42.67 -8.85 -6.26
CA ALA A 208 -41.93 -7.72 -5.71
C ALA A 208 -42.59 -6.38 -6.07
N LEU A 209 -43.11 -6.25 -7.28
CA LEU A 209 -43.81 -5.07 -7.77
C LEU A 209 -45.12 -4.83 -7.02
N GLU A 210 -45.89 -5.87 -6.75
CA GLU A 210 -47.10 -5.79 -5.95
C GLU A 210 -46.79 -5.44 -4.48
N ALA A 211 -45.73 -6.03 -3.92
CA ALA A 211 -45.24 -5.68 -2.59
C ALA A 211 -44.77 -4.20 -2.50
N LEU A 212 -44.07 -3.70 -3.51
CA LEU A 212 -43.67 -2.28 -3.58
C LEU A 212 -44.88 -1.33 -3.66
N LYS A 213 -45.90 -1.69 -4.44
CA LYS A 213 -47.14 -0.91 -4.51
C LYS A 213 -47.87 -0.91 -3.17
N ALA A 214 -47.93 -2.05 -2.48
CA ALA A 214 -48.51 -2.15 -1.16
C ALA A 214 -47.73 -1.33 -0.11
N ALA A 215 -46.41 -1.32 -0.17
CA ALA A 215 -45.56 -0.53 0.71
C ALA A 215 -45.64 0.99 0.46
N CYS A 216 -45.99 1.40 -0.77
CA CYS A 216 -46.12 2.81 -1.15
C CYS A 216 -47.54 3.39 -0.94
N LEU A 217 -48.53 2.56 -0.60
CA LEU A 217 -49.89 3.02 -0.26
C LEU A 217 -49.94 3.35 1.24
N PRO A 218 -50.15 4.63 1.63
CA PRO A 218 -50.40 4.97 3.03
C PRO A 218 -51.79 4.43 3.41
N THR A 219 -51.83 3.50 4.36
CA THR A 219 -53.04 3.14 5.10
C THR A 219 -53.39 4.21 6.12
#